data_AF-A0AAJ7VWN2-F1
#
_entry.id   AF-A0AAJ7VWN2-F1
#
_cell.length_a   1.000
_cell.length_b   1.000
_cell.length_c   1.000
_cell.angle_alpha   90.00
_cell.angle_beta   90.00
_cell.angle_gamma   90.00
#
_symmetry.space_group_name_H-M   'P 1'
#
loop_
_entity.id
_entity.type
_entity.pdbx_description
1 polymer ?
#
loop_
_entity_poly.entity_id
_entity_poly.type
_entity_poly.pdbx_seq_one_letter_code
_entity_poly.pdbx_strand_id
1 'polypeptide(L)'
;MCSVNDDGYEDGEQFMPKTEIAVTEAAICKKCANNKGNVILRGKDVYCKVCFLASSTHKFRATLGKSKIVRPTDSILIAHSGKAGSTALLHLIKAGMHESVHKRLIFKTTVLHIDEGAVNGETLEERKSRINAICEQTQNLEFQGYITSLDQSISESEPNIHTMESLEICSHGDKMLTDLLNTLSNYTTKQELLHKLRQRLFVLVAKKLGCNKVFVDGSAVVIHGDCCKSKSSALRVRISTFIS
;
A
#
# COMPACT_ATOMS: atom_id res chain seq x y z
N MET A 1 11.58 43.24 35.35
CA MET A 1 10.14 43.52 35.19
C MET A 1 9.73 43.09 33.79
N CYS A 2 9.02 41.96 33.70
CA CYS A 2 8.02 41.64 32.68
C CYS A 2 7.23 40.46 33.27
N SER A 3 5.96 40.73 33.51
CA SER A 3 5.04 39.94 34.34
C SER A 3 4.71 38.58 33.74
N VAL A 4 4.57 37.61 34.62
CA VAL A 4 4.03 36.28 34.39
C VAL A 4 2.53 36.42 34.22
N ASN A 5 2.00 36.07 33.05
CA ASN A 5 0.57 35.79 32.88
C ASN A 5 0.40 34.28 32.93
N ASP A 6 -0.31 33.85 33.97
CA ASP A 6 -0.74 32.51 34.29
C ASP A 6 -2.10 32.30 33.63
N ASP A 7 -2.09 31.67 32.44
CA ASP A 7 -3.29 31.35 31.69
C ASP A 7 -3.42 29.82 31.70
N GLY A 8 -4.33 29.33 32.56
CA GLY A 8 -4.55 27.91 32.80
C GLY A 8 -4.78 27.09 31.54
N TYR A 9 -3.98 26.03 31.38
CA TYR A 9 -4.17 25.00 30.37
C TYR A 9 -5.42 24.17 30.70
N GLU A 10 -6.54 24.49 30.05
CA GLU A 10 -7.65 23.55 29.93
C GLU A 10 -7.29 22.48 28.90
N ASP A 11 -7.10 21.26 29.40
CA ASP A 11 -7.01 20.01 28.66
C ASP A 11 -8.32 19.78 27.90
N GLY A 12 -8.29 20.01 26.59
CA GLY A 12 -9.45 19.90 25.73
C GLY A 12 -9.01 19.53 24.33
N GLU A 13 -8.71 18.24 24.13
CA GLU A 13 -8.62 17.65 22.80
C GLU A 13 -9.96 17.87 22.08
N GLN A 14 -10.11 18.99 21.36
CA GLN A 14 -11.23 19.23 20.47
C GLN A 14 -11.09 18.31 19.24
N PHE A 15 -11.42 17.04 19.44
CA PHE A 15 -11.79 16.17 18.34
C PHE A 15 -12.95 16.82 17.61
N MET A 16 -12.81 16.97 16.28
CA MET A 16 -13.94 17.35 15.43
C MET A 16 -15.14 16.48 15.81
N PRO A 17 -16.31 17.07 16.11
CA PRO A 17 -17.48 16.27 16.44
C PRO A 17 -17.75 15.32 15.28
N LYS A 18 -17.89 14.02 15.58
CA LYS A 18 -18.43 13.05 14.63
C LYS A 18 -19.85 13.50 14.33
N THR A 19 -20.03 14.27 13.27
CA THR A 19 -21.36 14.52 12.72
C THR A 19 -21.84 13.16 12.22
N GLU A 20 -22.77 12.55 12.95
CA GLU A 20 -23.58 11.46 12.44
C GLU A 20 -24.38 12.00 11.25
N ILE A 21 -23.78 11.91 10.08
CA ILE A 21 -24.49 12.25 8.84
C ILE A 21 -25.38 11.06 8.58
N ALA A 22 -26.63 11.18 9.04
CA ALA A 22 -27.71 10.35 8.58
C ALA A 22 -27.66 10.34 7.06
N VAL A 23 -27.28 9.20 6.48
CA VAL A 23 -27.43 8.97 5.05
C VAL A 23 -28.93 9.05 4.83
N THR A 24 -29.44 10.20 4.38
CA THR A 24 -30.81 10.25 3.88
C THR A 24 -30.86 9.18 2.80
N GLU A 25 -31.71 8.17 2.98
CA GLU A 25 -31.71 6.91 2.22
C GLU A 25 -31.95 7.11 0.71
N ALA A 26 -32.13 8.35 0.27
CA ALA A 26 -32.36 8.82 -1.10
C ALA A 26 -31.29 9.79 -1.66
N ALA A 27 -30.12 9.97 -1.03
CA ALA A 27 -29.12 10.88 -1.56
C ALA A 27 -28.57 10.42 -2.93
N ILE A 28 -28.76 11.23 -3.98
CA ILE A 28 -28.33 10.94 -5.35
C ILE A 28 -26.88 11.39 -5.55
N CYS A 29 -26.15 10.68 -6.42
CA CYS A 29 -24.77 11.05 -6.76
C CYS A 29 -24.67 12.46 -7.36
N LYS A 30 -23.86 13.32 -6.74
CA LYS A 30 -23.59 14.68 -7.20
C LYS A 30 -23.01 14.77 -8.62
N LYS A 31 -22.29 13.74 -9.08
CA LYS A 31 -21.57 13.77 -10.37
C LYS A 31 -22.42 13.33 -11.55
N CYS A 32 -23.19 12.25 -11.42
CA CYS A 32 -24.03 11.74 -12.52
C CYS A 32 -25.52 12.07 -12.37
N ALA A 33 -25.96 12.55 -11.21
CA ALA A 33 -27.35 12.88 -10.90
C ALA A 33 -28.39 11.75 -11.12
N ASN A 34 -27.96 10.53 -11.45
CA ASN A 34 -28.85 9.42 -11.78
C ASN A 34 -28.78 8.26 -10.78
N ASN A 35 -27.59 7.95 -10.27
CA ASN A 35 -27.37 6.78 -9.43
C ASN A 35 -27.46 7.13 -7.95
N LYS A 36 -27.96 6.18 -7.14
CA LYS A 36 -27.95 6.28 -5.67
C LYS A 36 -26.52 6.44 -5.14
N GLY A 37 -26.37 7.32 -4.15
CA GLY A 37 -25.14 7.52 -3.41
C GLY A 37 -24.75 6.31 -2.57
N ASN A 38 -23.48 5.95 -2.59
CA ASN A 38 -22.91 4.90 -1.74
C ASN A 38 -21.76 5.40 -0.86
N VAL A 39 -21.14 6.53 -1.23
CA VAL A 39 -19.96 7.06 -0.57
C VAL A 39 -20.16 8.55 -0.32
N ILE A 40 -19.93 9.00 0.90
CA ILE A 40 -19.98 10.41 1.27
C ILE A 40 -18.54 10.90 1.48
N LEU A 41 -18.11 11.86 0.67
CA LEU A 41 -16.81 12.51 0.81
C LEU A 41 -16.96 13.83 1.56
N ARG A 42 -16.01 14.10 2.47
CA ARG A 42 -15.94 15.35 3.25
C ARG A 42 -17.24 15.68 4.00
N GLY A 43 -18.01 14.65 4.34
CA GLY A 43 -19.28 14.75 5.04
C GLY A 43 -20.41 15.45 4.27
N LYS A 44 -20.25 15.77 2.98
CA LYS A 44 -21.26 16.52 2.21
C LYS A 44 -21.42 16.03 0.77
N ASP A 45 -20.35 15.59 0.13
CA ASP A 45 -20.40 15.23 -1.28
C ASP A 45 -20.74 13.75 -1.45
N VAL A 46 -21.96 13.47 -1.92
CA VAL A 46 -22.44 12.09 -2.15
C VAL A 46 -22.07 11.60 -3.55
N TYR A 47 -21.45 10.42 -3.64
CA TYR A 47 -21.07 9.76 -4.89
C TYR A 47 -21.63 8.34 -4.97
N CYS A 48 -22.06 7.92 -6.16
CA CYS A 48 -22.25 6.49 -6.46
C CYS A 48 -20.90 5.80 -6.63
N LYS A 49 -20.86 4.47 -6.49
CA LYS A 49 -19.63 3.66 -6.62
C LYS A 49 -18.84 3.98 -7.91
N VAL A 50 -19.52 4.01 -9.05
CA VAL A 50 -18.89 4.24 -10.37
C VAL A 50 -18.24 5.63 -10.44
N CYS A 51 -18.96 6.67 -10.05
CA CYS A 51 -18.44 8.04 -10.08
C CYS A 51 -17.31 8.25 -9.09
N PHE A 52 -17.38 7.61 -7.92
CA PHE A 52 -16.34 7.64 -6.92
C PHE A 52 -15.04 6.99 -7.42
N LEU A 53 -15.13 5.78 -7.99
CA LEU A 53 -13.98 5.08 -8.55
C LEU A 53 -13.36 5.86 -9.72
N ALA A 54 -14.18 6.36 -10.65
CA ALA A 54 -13.68 7.18 -11.75
C ALA A 54 -12.98 8.47 -11.27
N SER A 55 -13.52 9.12 -10.22
CA SER A 55 -12.90 10.28 -9.59
C SER A 55 -11.56 9.94 -8.92
N SER A 56 -11.52 8.82 -8.21
CA SER A 56 -10.31 8.32 -7.53
C SER A 56 -9.21 7.97 -8.52
N THR A 57 -9.53 7.24 -9.59
CA THR A 57 -8.59 6.91 -10.68
C THR A 57 -8.10 8.17 -11.38
N HIS A 58 -8.98 9.15 -11.65
CA HIS A 58 -8.58 10.43 -12.23
C HIS A 58 -7.59 11.17 -11.33
N LYS A 59 -7.88 11.25 -10.01
CA LYS A 59 -6.99 11.92 -9.05
C LYS A 59 -5.65 11.20 -8.93
N PHE A 60 -5.64 9.88 -8.85
CA PHE A 60 -4.43 9.06 -8.82
C PHE A 60 -3.53 9.34 -10.03
N ARG A 61 -4.10 9.30 -11.25
CA ARG A 61 -3.38 9.57 -12.49
C ARG A 61 -2.88 11.01 -12.59
N ALA A 62 -3.71 11.98 -12.19
CA ALA A 62 -3.31 13.38 -12.17
C ALA A 62 -2.11 13.60 -11.22
N THR A 63 -2.11 12.94 -10.06
CA THR A 63 -0.99 12.98 -9.11
C THR A 63 0.27 12.34 -9.69
N LEU A 64 0.17 11.16 -10.30
CA LEU A 64 1.31 10.52 -10.97
C LEU A 64 1.88 11.38 -12.10
N GLY A 65 1.02 11.94 -12.96
CA GLY A 65 1.43 12.80 -14.07
C GLY A 65 2.09 14.10 -13.61
N LYS A 66 1.54 14.76 -12.57
CA LYS A 66 2.09 16.01 -12.02
C LYS A 66 3.44 15.80 -11.34
N SER A 67 3.58 14.71 -10.60
CA SER A 67 4.81 14.41 -9.86
C SER A 67 5.98 14.02 -10.76
N LYS A 68 5.73 13.66 -12.03
CA LYS A 68 6.72 13.13 -12.98
C LYS A 68 7.54 11.96 -12.40
N ILE A 69 6.97 11.25 -11.42
CA ILE A 69 7.64 10.13 -10.74
C ILE A 69 7.82 8.97 -11.70
N VAL A 70 6.91 8.80 -12.67
CA VAL A 70 6.88 7.67 -13.59
C VAL A 70 7.00 8.13 -15.04
N ARG A 71 7.78 7.40 -15.82
CA ARG A 71 8.01 7.54 -17.26
C ARG A 71 7.52 6.28 -17.97
N PRO A 72 7.23 6.35 -19.27
CA PRO A 72 6.69 5.19 -19.97
C PRO A 72 7.63 3.98 -20.07
N THR A 73 8.94 4.23 -19.99
CA THR A 73 9.99 3.21 -20.04
C THR A 73 10.26 2.56 -18.68
N ASP A 74 9.53 2.94 -17.63
CA ASP A 74 9.80 2.46 -16.28
C ASP A 74 9.19 1.07 -16.03
N SER A 75 9.87 0.35 -15.14
CA SER A 75 9.47 -0.96 -14.62
C SER A 75 9.24 -0.83 -13.12
N ILE A 76 7.99 -1.01 -12.70
CA ILE A 76 7.54 -0.72 -11.34
C ILE A 76 7.21 -2.01 -10.61
N LEU A 77 7.88 -2.22 -9.49
CA LEU A 77 7.53 -3.24 -8.52
C LEU A 77 6.43 -2.71 -7.59
N ILE A 78 5.33 -3.43 -7.42
CA ILE A 78 4.23 -3.03 -6.55
C ILE A 78 4.23 -3.96 -5.35
N ALA A 79 4.43 -3.41 -4.16
CA ALA A 79 4.38 -4.15 -2.91
C ALA A 79 2.92 -4.40 -2.53
N HIS A 80 2.53 -5.68 -2.50
CA HIS A 80 1.20 -6.12 -2.08
C HIS A 80 1.26 -6.81 -0.73
N SER A 81 0.66 -6.19 0.29
CA SER A 81 0.66 -6.71 1.66
C SER A 81 -0.56 -7.59 1.98
N GLY A 82 -1.51 -7.72 1.05
CA GLY A 82 -2.82 -8.33 1.30
C GLY A 82 -3.81 -7.44 2.04
N LYS A 83 -3.42 -6.23 2.43
CA LYS A 83 -4.29 -5.25 3.09
C LYS A 83 -5.02 -4.38 2.07
N ALA A 84 -6.11 -3.74 2.52
CA ALA A 84 -6.97 -2.93 1.69
C ALA A 84 -6.24 -1.80 0.94
N GLY A 85 -5.24 -1.15 1.56
CA GLY A 85 -4.49 -0.07 0.92
C GLY A 85 -3.65 -0.54 -0.27
N SER A 86 -2.94 -1.66 -0.13
CA SER A 86 -2.20 -2.27 -1.26
C SER A 86 -3.12 -2.84 -2.33
N THR A 87 -4.26 -3.45 -1.97
CA THR A 87 -5.25 -3.92 -2.95
C THR A 87 -5.85 -2.73 -3.72
N ALA A 88 -6.22 -1.65 -3.03
CA ALA A 88 -6.73 -0.44 -3.67
C ALA A 88 -5.70 0.17 -4.63
N LEU A 89 -4.41 0.18 -4.25
CA LEU A 89 -3.32 0.63 -5.13
C LEU A 89 -3.25 -0.21 -6.41
N LEU A 90 -3.32 -1.55 -6.31
CA LEU A 90 -3.34 -2.43 -7.48
C LEU A 90 -4.52 -2.15 -8.41
N HIS A 91 -5.73 -2.01 -7.86
CA HIS A 91 -6.91 -1.65 -8.65
C HIS A 91 -6.77 -0.29 -9.33
N LEU A 92 -6.24 0.72 -8.64
CA LEU A 92 -6.02 2.06 -9.22
C LEU A 92 -5.01 2.04 -10.36
N ILE A 93 -3.95 1.23 -10.24
CA ILE A 93 -2.95 1.04 -11.29
C ILE A 93 -3.58 0.34 -12.49
N LYS A 94 -4.28 -0.79 -12.30
CA LYS A 94 -4.95 -1.52 -13.38
C LYS A 94 -5.97 -0.62 -14.09
N ALA A 95 -6.82 0.07 -13.34
CA ALA A 95 -7.79 1.02 -13.89
C ALA A 95 -7.11 2.19 -14.62
N GLY A 96 -5.91 2.61 -14.20
CA GLY A 96 -5.13 3.65 -14.88
C GLY A 96 -4.41 3.19 -16.14
N MET A 97 -4.13 1.90 -16.27
CA MET A 97 -3.52 1.26 -17.44
C MET A 97 -4.56 0.89 -18.52
N HIS A 98 -5.84 0.82 -18.15
CA HIS A 98 -6.93 0.42 -19.05
C HIS A 98 -6.97 1.25 -20.35
N GLU A 99 -7.20 0.59 -21.47
CA GLU A 99 -7.07 1.17 -22.82
C GLU A 99 -8.05 2.31 -23.11
N SER A 100 -9.27 2.24 -22.57
CA SER A 100 -10.29 3.29 -22.74
C SER A 100 -9.96 4.62 -22.04
N VAL A 101 -8.81 4.71 -21.35
CA VAL A 101 -8.43 5.88 -20.56
C VAL A 101 -7.51 6.81 -21.35
N HIS A 102 -7.97 8.03 -21.63
CA HIS A 102 -7.16 9.08 -22.27
C HIS A 102 -5.91 9.41 -21.42
N LYS A 103 -4.70 9.32 -22.01
CA LYS A 103 -3.38 9.38 -21.32
C LYS A 103 -3.14 8.23 -20.34
N ARG A 104 -3.43 6.99 -20.74
CA ARG A 104 -3.23 5.78 -19.94
C ARG A 104 -1.82 5.69 -19.37
N LEU A 105 -1.69 4.98 -18.24
CA LEU A 105 -0.41 4.65 -17.65
C LEU A 105 0.25 3.56 -18.51
N ILE A 106 1.41 3.86 -19.08
CA ILE A 106 2.16 2.95 -19.96
C ILE A 106 3.45 2.63 -19.23
N PHE A 107 3.48 1.67 -18.31
CA PHE A 107 4.72 1.21 -17.69
C PHE A 107 4.57 -0.26 -17.34
N LYS A 108 5.70 -0.97 -17.22
CA LYS A 108 5.66 -2.39 -16.83
C LYS A 108 5.42 -2.47 -15.32
N THR A 109 4.53 -3.36 -14.90
CA THR A 109 4.18 -3.55 -13.49
C THR A 109 4.38 -5.00 -13.10
N THR A 110 5.00 -5.19 -11.95
CA THR A 110 5.23 -6.51 -11.35
C THR A 110 4.82 -6.45 -9.89
N VAL A 111 4.08 -7.43 -9.40
CA VAL A 111 3.58 -7.45 -8.02
C VAL A 111 4.49 -8.33 -7.17
N LEU A 112 4.82 -7.85 -5.97
CA LEU A 112 5.57 -8.60 -4.96
C LEU A 112 4.79 -8.67 -3.66
N HIS A 113 4.62 -9.88 -3.15
CA HIS A 113 4.22 -10.12 -1.77
C HIS A 113 5.43 -10.53 -0.92
N ILE A 114 5.59 -9.90 0.24
CA ILE A 114 6.54 -10.33 1.26
C ILE A 114 5.74 -11.08 2.33
N ASP A 115 6.05 -12.36 2.52
CA ASP A 115 5.46 -13.15 3.58
C ASP A 115 6.15 -12.83 4.92
N GLU A 116 5.35 -12.33 5.85
CA GLU A 116 5.75 -11.90 7.19
C GLU A 116 5.06 -12.73 8.27
N GLY A 117 4.38 -13.82 7.90
CA GLY A 117 3.52 -14.53 8.82
C GLY A 117 4.24 -15.14 10.00
N ALA A 118 5.51 -15.53 9.83
CA ALA A 118 6.36 -15.98 10.92
C ALA A 118 6.51 -14.92 12.02
N VAL A 119 6.71 -13.66 11.64
CA VAL A 119 6.87 -12.53 12.59
C VAL A 119 5.57 -12.22 13.32
N ASN A 120 4.45 -12.38 12.61
CA ASN A 120 3.13 -12.11 13.14
C ASN A 120 2.61 -13.26 14.03
N GLY A 121 3.36 -14.37 14.15
CA GLY A 121 2.95 -15.55 14.90
C GLY A 121 1.82 -16.33 14.23
N GLU A 122 1.68 -16.20 12.91
CA GLU A 122 0.61 -16.83 12.15
C GLU A 122 0.95 -18.30 11.88
N THR A 123 -0.09 -19.12 11.88
CA THR A 123 0.02 -20.53 11.52
C THR A 123 0.33 -20.70 10.03
N LEU A 124 0.89 -21.85 9.65
CA LEU A 124 1.16 -22.17 8.25
C LEU A 124 -0.12 -22.11 7.39
N GLU A 125 -1.25 -22.53 7.94
CA GLU A 125 -2.54 -22.52 7.23
C GLU A 125 -3.08 -21.11 7.00
N GLU A 126 -2.94 -20.21 7.99
CA GLU A 126 -3.29 -18.79 7.82
C GLU A 126 -2.40 -18.11 6.77
N ARG A 127 -1.10 -18.43 6.77
CA ARG A 127 -0.15 -17.94 5.75
C ARG A 127 -0.55 -18.42 4.35
N LYS A 128 -0.80 -19.72 4.17
CA LYS A 128 -1.29 -20.28 2.90
C LYS A 128 -2.57 -19.59 2.44
N SER A 129 -3.56 -19.47 3.33
CA SER A 129 -4.84 -18.85 3.02
C SER A 129 -4.68 -17.40 2.53
N ARG A 130 -3.84 -16.61 3.20
CA ARG A 130 -3.55 -15.23 2.80
C ARG A 130 -2.82 -15.16 1.46
N ILE A 131 -1.79 -15.97 1.29
CA ILE A 131 -1.03 -16.00 0.04
C ILE A 131 -1.96 -16.39 -1.12
N ASN A 132 -2.83 -17.39 -0.93
CA ASN A 132 -3.83 -17.77 -1.92
C ASN A 132 -4.77 -16.60 -2.28
N ALA A 133 -5.29 -15.88 -1.29
CA ALA A 133 -6.14 -14.72 -1.53
C ALA A 133 -5.39 -13.61 -2.30
N ILE A 134 -4.09 -13.42 -2.02
CA ILE A 134 -3.23 -12.47 -2.71
C ILE A 134 -2.95 -12.91 -4.15
N CYS A 135 -2.70 -14.20 -4.37
CA CYS A 135 -2.51 -14.79 -5.70
C CYS A 135 -3.77 -14.62 -6.53
N GLU A 136 -4.94 -14.96 -5.99
CA GLU A 136 -6.23 -14.80 -6.65
C GLU A 136 -6.49 -13.34 -7.05
N GLN A 137 -6.26 -12.38 -6.13
CA GLN A 137 -6.38 -10.95 -6.43
C GLN A 137 -5.43 -10.49 -7.55
N THR A 138 -4.20 -11.01 -7.56
CA THR A 138 -3.17 -10.64 -8.53
C THR A 138 -3.49 -11.23 -9.91
N GLN A 139 -3.95 -12.47 -9.96
CA GLN A 139 -4.38 -13.17 -11.17
C GLN A 139 -5.65 -12.53 -11.77
N ASN A 140 -6.64 -12.19 -10.93
CA ASN A 140 -7.86 -11.51 -11.38
C ASN A 140 -7.58 -10.13 -12.01
N LEU A 141 -6.47 -9.50 -11.66
CA LEU A 141 -6.00 -8.24 -12.24
C LEU A 141 -4.98 -8.44 -13.37
N GLU A 142 -4.70 -9.70 -13.74
CA GLU A 142 -3.76 -10.11 -14.79
C GLU A 142 -2.35 -9.51 -14.59
N PHE A 143 -1.90 -9.42 -13.34
CA PHE A 143 -0.54 -8.99 -13.03
C PHE A 143 0.38 -10.19 -12.87
N GLN A 144 1.66 -10.02 -13.24
CA GLN A 144 2.69 -10.97 -12.89
C GLN A 144 3.05 -10.81 -11.41
N GLY A 145 2.81 -11.86 -10.63
CA GLY A 145 2.98 -11.87 -9.19
C GLY A 145 4.16 -12.72 -8.73
N TYR A 146 4.90 -12.21 -7.75
CA TYR A 146 6.00 -12.88 -7.09
C TYR A 146 5.83 -12.86 -5.57
N ILE A 147 6.38 -13.87 -4.89
CA ILE A 147 6.38 -14.02 -3.44
C ILE A 147 7.84 -14.18 -2.98
N THR A 148 8.16 -13.55 -1.87
CA THR A 148 9.40 -13.77 -1.14
C THR A 148 9.12 -13.78 0.35
N SER A 149 9.94 -14.46 1.13
CA SER A 149 9.82 -14.51 2.59
C SER A 149 10.71 -13.43 3.23
N LEU A 150 10.28 -12.86 4.36
CA LEU A 150 11.02 -11.78 5.02
C LEU A 150 12.41 -12.21 5.52
N ASP A 151 12.62 -13.49 5.82
CA ASP A 151 13.92 -14.07 6.22
C ASP A 151 15.03 -13.82 5.20
N GLN A 152 14.67 -13.76 3.91
CA GLN A 152 15.60 -13.44 2.81
C GLN A 152 16.19 -12.03 2.91
N SER A 153 15.68 -11.16 3.79
CA SER A 153 16.27 -9.85 4.07
C SER A 153 17.58 -9.94 4.86
N ILE A 154 17.74 -11.00 5.64
CA ILE A 154 18.85 -11.21 6.58
C ILE A 154 20.00 -11.96 5.91
N SER A 155 19.72 -12.81 4.93
CA SER A 155 20.77 -13.52 4.19
C SER A 155 21.64 -12.55 3.35
N GLU A 156 22.91 -12.89 3.21
CA GLU A 156 23.84 -12.18 2.32
C GLU A 156 23.65 -12.56 0.84
N SER A 157 22.98 -13.69 0.60
CA SER A 157 22.66 -14.21 -0.74
C SER A 157 21.56 -13.40 -1.43
N GLU A 158 21.47 -13.53 -2.75
CA GLU A 158 20.33 -12.97 -3.49
C GLU A 158 19.00 -13.55 -2.98
N PRO A 159 17.94 -12.72 -2.85
CA PRO A 159 16.68 -13.19 -2.31
C PRO A 159 16.08 -14.26 -3.22
N ASN A 160 15.59 -15.34 -2.62
CA ASN A 160 14.79 -16.30 -3.36
C ASN A 160 13.42 -15.70 -3.67
N ILE A 161 13.03 -15.73 -4.94
CA ILE A 161 11.78 -15.16 -5.43
C ILE A 161 11.04 -16.28 -6.14
N HIS A 162 9.85 -16.58 -5.64
CA HIS A 162 8.97 -17.58 -6.23
C HIS A 162 7.87 -16.87 -7.02
N THR A 163 7.49 -17.41 -8.16
CA THR A 163 6.27 -16.97 -8.85
C THR A 163 5.06 -17.34 -8.00
N MET A 164 4.02 -16.49 -7.99
CA MET A 164 2.77 -16.74 -7.26
C MET A 164 2.09 -18.08 -7.64
N GLU A 165 2.43 -18.65 -8.79
CA GLU A 165 1.96 -19.93 -9.31
C GLU A 165 2.67 -21.14 -8.67
N SER A 166 3.88 -20.96 -8.12
CA SER A 166 4.68 -21.98 -7.45
C SER A 166 4.75 -21.68 -5.95
N LEU A 167 3.60 -21.85 -5.29
CA LEU A 167 3.37 -21.67 -3.85
C LEU A 167 4.23 -22.63 -2.99
N GLU A 168 5.51 -22.31 -2.85
CA GLU A 168 6.37 -22.89 -1.83
C GLU A 168 6.55 -21.88 -0.71
N ILE A 169 5.89 -22.10 0.43
CA ILE A 169 6.17 -21.32 1.64
C ILE A 169 7.52 -21.78 2.16
N CYS A 170 8.57 -21.00 1.89
CA CYS A 170 9.88 -21.23 2.49
C CYS A 170 9.84 -20.83 3.97
N SER A 171 9.83 -21.82 4.86
CA SER A 171 9.81 -21.65 6.32
C SER A 171 11.20 -21.74 6.99
N HIS A 172 12.25 -21.97 6.20
CA HIS A 172 13.54 -22.41 6.72
C HIS A 172 14.27 -21.32 7.53
N GLY A 173 14.06 -20.03 7.22
CA GLY A 173 14.69 -18.89 7.92
C GLY A 173 13.81 -18.20 8.97
N ASP A 174 12.57 -18.65 9.13
CA ASP A 174 11.56 -17.99 9.97
C ASP A 174 11.96 -17.92 11.45
N LYS A 175 12.57 -19.00 11.96
CA LYS A 175 12.99 -19.09 13.37
C LYS A 175 14.05 -18.06 13.71
N MET A 176 15.11 -17.98 12.91
CA MET A 176 16.22 -17.03 13.12
C MET A 176 15.73 -15.59 13.14
N LEU A 177 14.85 -15.23 12.20
CA LEU A 177 14.29 -13.89 12.12
C LEU A 177 13.38 -13.59 13.33
N THR A 178 12.59 -14.57 13.75
CA THR A 178 11.70 -14.44 14.93
C THR A 178 12.51 -14.27 16.21
N ASP A 179 13.59 -15.03 16.40
CA ASP A 179 14.49 -14.95 17.55
C ASP A 179 15.19 -13.59 17.63
N LEU A 180 15.69 -13.09 16.48
CA LEU A 180 16.26 -11.75 16.37
C LEU A 180 15.28 -10.66 16.81
N LEU A 181 14.02 -10.76 16.38
CA LEU A 181 12.99 -9.78 16.73
C LEU A 181 12.52 -9.90 18.17
N ASN A 182 12.53 -11.11 18.75
CA ASN A 182 12.16 -11.33 20.15
C ASN A 182 13.24 -10.87 21.13
N THR A 183 14.49 -10.76 20.67
CA THR A 183 15.58 -10.14 21.45
C THR A 183 15.33 -8.64 21.68
N LEU A 184 14.51 -8.00 20.86
CA LEU A 184 14.17 -6.59 20.98
C LEU A 184 12.94 -6.40 21.89
N SER A 185 13.14 -5.76 23.04
CA SER A 185 12.06 -5.48 24.00
C SER A 185 11.15 -4.32 23.59
N ASN A 186 11.65 -3.37 22.79
CA ASN A 186 10.90 -2.18 22.39
C ASN A 186 10.13 -2.41 21.08
N TYR A 187 8.80 -2.29 21.17
CA TYR A 187 7.90 -2.40 20.02
C TYR A 187 8.29 -1.45 18.87
N THR A 188 8.66 -0.20 19.18
CA THR A 188 9.03 0.79 18.16
C THR A 188 10.29 0.37 17.41
N THR A 189 11.29 -0.14 18.13
CA THR A 189 12.52 -0.67 17.52
C THR A 189 12.24 -1.88 16.64
N LYS A 190 11.34 -2.78 17.09
CA LYS A 190 10.90 -3.94 16.29
C LYS A 190 10.23 -3.48 14.99
N GLN A 191 9.33 -2.50 15.05
CA GLN A 191 8.66 -1.97 13.86
C GLN A 191 9.62 -1.24 12.91
N GLU A 192 10.58 -0.47 13.44
CA GLU A 192 11.58 0.20 12.62
C GLU A 192 12.50 -0.80 11.92
N LEU A 193 12.94 -1.85 12.63
CA LEU A 193 13.74 -2.92 12.03
C LEU A 193 12.96 -3.63 10.93
N LEU A 194 11.71 -4.03 11.18
CA LEU A 194 10.85 -4.63 10.16
C LEU A 194 10.67 -3.73 8.94
N HIS A 195 10.51 -2.43 9.16
CA HIS A 195 10.44 -1.47 8.05
C HIS A 195 11.73 -1.45 7.23
N LYS A 196 12.90 -1.44 7.88
CA LYS A 196 14.21 -1.49 7.20
C LYS A 196 14.43 -2.80 6.43
N LEU A 197 14.05 -3.95 7.02
CA LEU A 197 14.14 -5.26 6.37
C LEU A 197 13.25 -5.34 5.12
N ARG A 198 11.99 -4.89 5.21
CA ARG A 198 11.09 -4.77 4.04
C ARG A 198 11.68 -3.88 2.96
N GLN A 199 12.18 -2.70 3.32
CA GLN A 199 12.79 -1.77 2.38
C GLN A 199 14.00 -2.39 1.67
N ARG A 200 14.86 -3.10 2.41
CA ARG A 200 16.01 -3.83 1.86
C ARG A 200 15.54 -4.88 0.84
N LEU A 201 14.54 -5.69 1.19
CA LEU A 201 13.98 -6.68 0.26
C LEU A 201 13.39 -6.06 -0.99
N PHE A 202 12.66 -4.96 -0.88
CA PHE A 202 12.13 -4.27 -2.05
C PHE A 202 13.24 -3.87 -3.03
N VAL A 203 14.38 -3.38 -2.53
CA VAL A 203 15.53 -3.02 -3.38
C VAL A 203 16.14 -4.27 -4.02
N LEU A 204 16.39 -5.32 -3.24
CA LEU A 204 17.02 -6.54 -3.74
C LEU A 204 16.15 -7.21 -4.82
N VAL A 205 14.85 -7.35 -4.56
CA VAL A 205 13.90 -7.94 -5.50
C VAL A 205 13.71 -7.05 -6.71
N ALA A 206 13.60 -5.73 -6.54
CA ALA A 206 13.49 -4.82 -7.67
C ALA A 206 14.69 -4.91 -8.59
N LYS A 207 15.92 -4.96 -8.05
CA LYS A 207 17.14 -5.16 -8.86
C LYS A 207 17.11 -6.47 -9.62
N LYS A 208 16.77 -7.57 -8.95
CA LYS A 208 16.69 -8.92 -9.54
C LYS A 208 15.66 -9.00 -10.66
N LEU A 209 14.53 -8.29 -10.53
CA LEU A 209 13.46 -8.23 -11.54
C LEU A 209 13.64 -7.08 -12.56
N GLY A 210 14.74 -6.33 -12.50
CA GLY A 210 15.00 -5.19 -13.39
C GLY A 210 13.98 -4.04 -13.23
N CYS A 211 13.36 -3.92 -12.06
CA CYS A 211 12.44 -2.83 -11.71
C CYS A 211 13.22 -1.60 -11.22
N ASN A 212 12.92 -0.44 -11.78
CA ASN A 212 13.59 0.82 -11.43
C ASN A 212 12.82 1.66 -10.40
N LYS A 213 11.59 1.26 -10.02
CA LYS A 213 10.75 1.93 -9.01
C LYS A 213 9.98 0.93 -8.17
N VAL A 214 9.62 1.32 -6.94
CA VAL A 214 8.79 0.51 -6.04
C VAL A 214 7.59 1.32 -5.55
N PHE A 215 6.40 0.80 -5.72
CA PHE A 215 5.18 1.39 -5.19
C PHE A 215 4.73 0.61 -3.95
N VAL A 216 4.54 1.33 -2.84
CA VAL A 216 4.08 0.77 -1.57
C VAL A 216 2.77 1.46 -1.17
N ASP A 217 1.94 0.79 -0.38
CA ASP A 217 0.75 1.38 0.22
C ASP A 217 1.07 2.75 0.87
N GLY A 218 0.31 3.77 0.48
CA GLY A 218 0.43 5.13 1.01
C GLY A 218 1.63 5.95 0.52
N SER A 219 2.56 5.39 -0.27
CA SER A 219 3.76 6.10 -0.76
C SER A 219 4.42 5.42 -1.98
N ALA A 220 4.73 6.18 -3.02
CA ALA A 220 5.67 5.73 -4.07
C ALA A 220 7.12 5.92 -3.57
N VAL A 221 7.91 4.84 -3.62
CA VAL A 221 9.34 4.84 -3.28
C VAL A 221 10.15 4.74 -4.58
N VAL A 222 11.01 5.73 -4.83
CA VAL A 222 11.91 5.67 -5.98
C VAL A 222 13.21 5.03 -5.51
N ILE A 223 13.59 3.91 -6.11
CA ILE A 223 14.92 3.33 -5.89
C ILE A 223 15.93 4.21 -6.62
N HIS A 224 16.99 4.62 -5.91
CA HIS A 224 18.13 5.28 -6.52
C HIS A 224 19.41 4.64 -5.95
N GLY A 225 20.13 3.88 -6.79
CA GLY A 225 21.27 3.08 -6.34
C GLY A 225 20.86 2.01 -5.32
N ASP A 226 21.55 1.96 -4.18
CA ASP A 226 21.34 0.96 -3.11
C ASP A 226 20.39 1.44 -2.00
N CYS A 227 19.76 2.60 -2.17
CA CYS A 227 18.97 3.25 -1.11
C CYS A 227 17.54 3.58 -1.55
N CYS A 228 16.56 3.18 -0.73
CA CYS A 228 15.18 3.63 -0.83
C CYS A 228 15.07 5.09 -0.38
N LYS A 229 14.92 6.04 -1.31
CA LYS A 229 14.51 7.40 -0.96
C LYS A 229 12.99 7.51 -1.09
N SER A 230 12.30 7.56 0.06
CA SER A 230 10.86 7.84 0.08
C SER A 230 10.62 9.28 -0.36
N LYS A 231 9.93 9.47 -1.50
CA LYS A 231 9.35 10.78 -1.83
C LYS A 231 7.96 10.85 -1.18
N SER A 232 7.97 11.02 0.13
CA SER A 232 6.77 11.02 1.00
C SER A 232 5.74 12.11 0.71
N SER A 233 6.03 13.07 -0.17
CA SER A 233 5.17 14.26 -0.37
C SER A 233 4.18 14.18 -1.53
N ALA A 234 4.30 13.23 -2.46
CA ALA A 234 3.47 13.25 -3.68
C ALA A 234 2.32 12.22 -3.68
N LEU A 235 2.48 11.06 -3.03
CA LEU A 235 1.53 9.93 -3.14
C LEU A 235 0.76 9.63 -1.85
N ARG A 236 0.66 10.57 -0.91
CA ARG A 236 -0.32 10.50 0.19
C ARG A 236 -1.73 10.73 -0.35
N VAL A 237 -2.23 9.79 -1.14
CA VAL A 237 -3.68 9.56 -1.15
C VAL A 237 -3.95 8.93 0.21
N ARG A 238 -4.47 9.72 1.15
CA ARG A 238 -4.99 9.22 2.44
C ARG A 238 -6.07 8.18 2.13
N ILE A 239 -5.67 6.91 2.01
CA ILE A 239 -6.53 5.72 1.96
C ILE A 239 -6.91 5.29 3.40
N SER A 240 -6.34 5.95 4.42
CA SER A 240 -6.59 5.76 5.87
C SER A 240 -8.01 6.11 6.34
N THR A 241 -9.00 6.23 5.47
CA THR A 241 -10.41 6.43 5.87
C THR A 241 -11.33 5.39 5.23
N PHE A 242 -10.77 4.31 4.69
CA PHE A 242 -11.52 3.19 4.16
C PHE A 242 -11.40 2.02 5.13
N ILE A 243 -12.53 1.60 5.67
CA ILE A 243 -12.74 0.47 6.59
C ILE A 243 -12.57 0.86 8.07
N SER A 244 -13.62 1.48 8.59
CA SER A 244 -14.16 1.18 9.91
C SER A 244 -15.64 0.85 9.73
#